data_AF-A0AA86VRC3-F1
#
_entry.id   AF-A0AA86VRC3-F1
#
_cell.length_a   1.000
_cell.length_b   1.000
_cell.length_c   1.000
_cell.angle_alpha   90.00
_cell.angle_beta   90.00
_cell.angle_gamma   90.00
#
_symmetry.space_group_name_H-M   'P 1'
#
loop_
_entity.id
_entity.type
_entity.pdbx_description
1 polymer ?
#
loop_
_entity_poly.entity_id
_entity_poly.type
_entity_poly.pdbx_seq_one_letter_code
_entity_poly.pdbx_strand_id
1 'polypeptide(L)'
;MKNLGSIYRLLLTFSCEKAFCACIVSRLVDKINNSIGQDPESKSLTSVLDIYGFESFKLTEGFFEQFCINLTNEKLQQHFNQKPGGIIALPDEACMFPRSTHETFAQKLYQTFKNHKRFSKPKLSRSDFTICHYAGDVTYQTEFFLDKNKDYVVAEHQALLYASKCPIVSGLFPPSPEESSKQSKFSSIGSRFK
;
A
#
# COMPACT_ATOMS: atom_id res chain seq x y z
N MET A 1 23.44 19.53 16.70
CA MET A 1 22.10 19.51 16.08
C MET A 1 22.26 19.61 14.57
N LYS A 2 22.36 18.47 13.88
CA LYS A 2 22.68 18.42 12.44
C LYS A 2 21.42 18.06 11.65
N ASN A 3 21.06 18.94 10.70
CA ASN A 3 20.44 18.61 9.41
C ASN A 3 19.06 17.91 9.32
N LEU A 4 18.18 17.99 10.32
CA LEU A 4 16.79 17.48 10.19
C LEU A 4 16.02 18.11 9.01
N GLY A 5 16.31 19.38 8.67
CA GLY A 5 15.60 20.11 7.62
C GLY A 5 15.82 19.58 6.20
N SER A 6 16.99 19.01 5.90
CA SER A 6 17.30 18.50 4.55
C SER A 6 16.62 17.15 4.28
N ILE A 7 16.57 16.27 5.28
CA ILE A 7 15.91 14.96 5.18
C ILE A 7 14.39 15.14 5.07
N TYR A 8 13.79 16.02 5.88
CA TYR A 8 12.36 16.32 5.78
C TYR A 8 11.97 16.90 4.42
N ARG A 9 12.78 17.81 3.85
CA ARG A 9 12.55 18.35 2.51
C ARG A 9 12.58 17.25 1.44
N LEU A 10 13.57 16.37 1.49
CA LEU A 10 13.69 15.26 0.54
C LEU A 10 12.48 14.31 0.61
N LEU A 11 12.06 13.94 1.82
CA LEU A 11 10.88 13.09 2.04
C LEU A 11 9.59 13.75 1.51
N LEU A 12 9.42 15.05 1.76
CA LEU A 12 8.28 15.81 1.26
C LEU A 12 8.25 15.88 -0.27
N THR A 13 9.39 16.14 -0.92
CA THR A 13 9.49 16.14 -2.38
C THR A 13 9.09 14.79 -2.96
N PHE A 14 9.64 13.69 -2.44
CA PHE A 14 9.28 12.33 -2.89
C PHE A 14 7.79 12.03 -2.73
N SER A 15 7.18 12.48 -1.62
CA SER A 15 5.76 12.23 -1.37
C SER A 15 4.87 13.01 -2.33
N CYS A 16 5.19 14.29 -2.57
CA CYS A 16 4.49 15.11 -3.55
C CYS A 16 4.60 14.53 -4.96
N GLU A 17 5.77 14.04 -5.37
CA GLU A 17 5.96 13.38 -6.67
C GLU A 17 5.06 12.14 -6.82
N LYS A 18 5.01 11.28 -5.80
CA LYS A 18 4.12 10.11 -5.80
C LYS A 18 2.66 10.49 -5.92
N ALA A 19 2.21 11.47 -5.12
CA ALA A 19 0.84 11.95 -5.15
C ALA A 19 0.47 12.55 -6.52
N PHE A 20 1.39 13.32 -7.11
CA PHE A 20 1.23 13.90 -8.44
C PHE A 20 1.08 12.83 -9.52
N CYS A 21 1.98 11.83 -9.54
CA CYS A 21 1.89 10.71 -10.47
C CYS A 21 0.57 9.93 -10.29
N ALA A 22 0.18 9.64 -9.04
CA ALA A 22 -1.07 8.93 -8.76
C ALA A 22 -2.30 9.70 -9.25
N CYS A 23 -2.36 11.02 -9.02
CA CYS A 23 -3.44 11.86 -9.52
C CYS A 23 -3.47 11.92 -11.06
N ILE A 24 -2.32 11.97 -11.73
CA ILE A 24 -2.25 11.97 -13.19
C ILE A 24 -2.81 10.67 -13.75
N VAL A 25 -2.37 9.54 -13.20
CA VAL A 25 -2.85 8.22 -13.62
C VAL A 25 -4.35 8.11 -13.39
N SER A 26 -4.85 8.52 -12.22
CA SER A 26 -6.28 8.52 -11.92
C SER A 26 -7.08 9.35 -12.93
N ARG A 27 -6.65 10.58 -13.21
CA ARG A 27 -7.31 11.44 -14.20
C ARG A 27 -7.23 10.92 -15.63
N LEU A 28 -6.15 10.23 -15.98
CA LEU A 28 -6.04 9.58 -17.29
C LEU A 28 -7.03 8.43 -17.41
N VAL A 29 -7.11 7.57 -16.38
CA VAL A 29 -8.08 6.47 -16.29
C VAL A 29 -9.50 6.99 -16.39
N ASP A 30 -9.85 8.06 -15.66
CA ASP A 30 -11.18 8.68 -15.74
C ASP A 30 -11.50 9.19 -17.14
N LYS A 31 -10.54 9.85 -17.81
CA LYS A 31 -10.73 10.32 -19.19
C LYS A 31 -10.94 9.16 -20.15
N ILE A 32 -10.15 8.09 -20.03
CA ILE A 32 -10.27 6.88 -20.86
C ILE A 32 -11.65 6.24 -20.62
N ASN A 33 -12.05 6.04 -19.37
CA ASN A 33 -13.33 5.43 -19.01
C ASN A 33 -14.52 6.24 -19.56
N ASN A 34 -14.49 7.57 -19.42
CA ASN A 34 -15.52 8.44 -19.99
C ASN A 34 -15.54 8.44 -21.53
N SER A 35 -14.40 8.19 -22.18
CA SER A 35 -14.31 8.14 -23.65
C SER A 35 -14.78 6.80 -24.22
N ILE A 36 -14.52 5.69 -23.50
CA ILE A 36 -15.00 4.35 -23.88
C ILE A 36 -16.51 4.27 -23.70
N GLY A 37 -17.03 4.84 -22.61
CA GLY A 37 -18.44 4.74 -22.24
C GLY A 37 -18.81 3.35 -21.71
N GLN A 38 -19.93 3.25 -21.01
CA GLN A 38 -20.51 1.99 -20.59
C GLN A 38 -22.00 1.99 -20.93
N ASP A 39 -22.51 0.86 -21.42
CA ASP A 39 -23.94 0.67 -21.62
C ASP A 39 -24.61 0.38 -20.26
N PRO A 40 -25.44 1.30 -19.72
CA PRO A 40 -26.07 1.11 -18.41
C PRO A 40 -27.10 -0.02 -18.40
N GLU A 41 -27.61 -0.44 -19.57
CA GLU A 41 -28.60 -1.51 -19.70
C GLU A 41 -27.95 -2.89 -19.90
N SER A 42 -26.61 -2.96 -20.03
CA SER A 42 -25.92 -4.22 -20.25
C SER A 42 -26.06 -5.15 -19.04
N LYS A 43 -26.57 -6.36 -19.30
CA LYS A 43 -26.76 -7.41 -18.28
C LYS A 43 -25.55 -8.32 -18.10
N SER A 44 -24.53 -8.19 -18.96
CA SER A 44 -23.36 -9.06 -18.97
C SER A 44 -22.09 -8.29 -19.31
N LEU A 45 -21.01 -8.61 -18.62
CA LEU A 45 -19.69 -8.01 -18.80
C LEU A 45 -18.65 -9.12 -18.91
N THR A 46 -17.80 -9.02 -19.93
CA THR A 46 -16.58 -9.83 -20.01
C THR A 46 -15.40 -8.95 -19.63
N SER A 47 -14.77 -9.27 -18.49
CA SER A 47 -13.59 -8.56 -18.00
C SER A 47 -12.34 -9.39 -18.16
N VAL A 48 -11.23 -8.74 -18.53
CA VAL A 48 -9.89 -9.34 -18.52
C VAL A 48 -9.11 -8.74 -17.36
N LEU A 49 -8.43 -9.57 -16.59
CA LEU A 49 -7.57 -9.15 -15.49
C LEU A 49 -6.11 -9.45 -15.87
N ASP A 50 -5.30 -8.40 -15.93
CA ASP A 50 -3.85 -8.48 -16.09
C ASP A 50 -3.19 -7.90 -14.83
N ILE A 51 -2.47 -8.74 -14.10
CA ILE A 51 -1.82 -8.39 -12.83
C ILE A 51 -0.46 -9.06 -12.73
N TYR A 52 0.42 -8.51 -11.89
CA TYR A 52 1.68 -9.16 -11.56
C TYR A 52 1.47 -10.54 -10.92
N GLY A 53 2.19 -11.54 -11.44
CA GLY A 53 2.19 -12.89 -10.93
C GLY A 53 2.93 -13.03 -9.59
N PHE A 54 2.97 -14.25 -9.06
CA PHE A 54 3.73 -14.53 -7.85
C PHE A 54 5.24 -14.33 -8.10
N GLU A 55 5.89 -13.56 -7.22
CA GLU A 55 7.32 -13.28 -7.33
C GLU A 55 8.02 -13.68 -6.03
N SER A 56 9.18 -14.32 -6.17
CA SER A 56 10.01 -14.81 -5.06
C SER A 56 11.46 -14.33 -5.20
N PHE A 57 11.64 -13.05 -5.54
CA PHE A 57 12.99 -12.50 -5.71
C PHE A 57 13.61 -12.15 -4.35
N LYS A 58 14.90 -12.46 -4.18
CA LYS A 58 15.72 -11.97 -3.08
C LYS A 58 16.20 -10.54 -3.38
N LEU A 59 15.28 -9.63 -3.70
CA LEU A 59 15.65 -8.23 -3.88
C LEU A 59 15.84 -7.61 -2.50
N THR A 60 16.89 -6.81 -2.33
CA THR A 60 17.17 -6.04 -1.12
C THR A 60 16.23 -4.84 -0.95
N GLU A 61 15.35 -4.59 -1.93
CA GLU A 61 14.44 -3.44 -2.03
C GLU A 61 13.06 -3.91 -2.52
N GLY A 62 11.98 -3.28 -2.04
CA GLY A 62 10.62 -3.50 -2.55
C GLY A 62 9.78 -4.58 -1.83
N PHE A 63 10.15 -4.97 -0.61
CA PHE A 63 9.45 -6.03 0.13
C PHE A 63 7.97 -5.73 0.44
N PHE A 64 7.60 -4.47 0.64
CA PHE A 64 6.21 -4.09 0.90
C PHE A 64 5.36 -4.27 -0.38
N GLU A 65 5.86 -3.77 -1.51
CA GLU A 65 5.23 -3.90 -2.82
C GLU A 65 5.11 -5.38 -3.20
N GLN A 66 6.16 -6.16 -2.99
CA GLN A 66 6.17 -7.61 -3.19
C GLN A 66 5.14 -8.33 -2.31
N PHE A 67 5.05 -7.94 -1.04
CA PHE A 67 4.06 -8.48 -0.11
C PHE A 67 2.63 -8.21 -0.60
N CYS A 68 2.34 -7.00 -1.09
CA CYS A 68 1.05 -6.65 -1.68
C CYS A 68 0.73 -7.51 -2.92
N ILE A 69 1.70 -7.70 -3.83
CA ILE A 69 1.53 -8.55 -5.01
C ILE A 69 1.23 -10.00 -4.61
N ASN A 70 2.00 -10.57 -3.69
CA ASN A 70 1.82 -11.96 -3.25
C ASN A 70 0.52 -12.13 -2.46
N LEU A 71 0.07 -11.12 -1.72
CA LEU A 71 -1.22 -11.11 -1.04
C LEU A 71 -2.39 -11.12 -2.04
N THR A 72 -2.32 -10.33 -3.12
CA THR A 72 -3.32 -10.36 -4.19
C THR A 72 -3.37 -11.73 -4.86
N ASN A 73 -2.21 -12.32 -5.17
CA ASN A 73 -2.12 -13.65 -5.76
C ASN A 73 -2.71 -14.73 -4.83
N GLU A 74 -2.48 -14.66 -3.51
CA GLU A 74 -3.12 -15.57 -2.54
C GLU A 74 -4.65 -15.41 -2.52
N LYS A 75 -5.18 -14.18 -2.56
CA LYS A 75 -6.63 -13.92 -2.64
C LYS A 75 -7.23 -14.51 -3.92
N LEU A 76 -6.59 -14.31 -5.06
CA LEU A 76 -7.04 -14.89 -6.34
C LEU A 76 -6.98 -16.41 -6.32
N GLN A 77 -5.89 -16.99 -5.81
CA GLN A 77 -5.75 -18.43 -5.66
C GLN A 77 -6.85 -19.03 -4.76
N GLN A 78 -7.24 -18.32 -3.69
CA GLN A 78 -8.36 -18.72 -2.82
C GLN A 78 -9.70 -18.64 -3.56
N HIS A 79 -9.92 -17.60 -4.36
CA HIS A 79 -11.14 -17.46 -5.15
C HIS A 79 -11.33 -18.62 -6.13
N PHE A 80 -10.27 -18.99 -6.87
CA PHE A 80 -10.35 -20.09 -7.84
C PHE A 80 -10.41 -21.48 -7.22
N ASN A 81 -9.71 -21.72 -6.10
CA ASN A 81 -9.59 -23.06 -5.52
C ASN A 81 -10.45 -23.31 -4.28
N GLN A 82 -11.25 -22.32 -3.84
CA GLN A 82 -12.17 -22.40 -2.68
C GLN A 82 -11.49 -22.91 -1.38
N LYS A 83 -10.18 -22.73 -1.23
CA LYS A 83 -9.43 -23.24 -0.07
C LYS A 83 -9.57 -22.26 1.11
N PRO A 84 -10.11 -22.67 2.27
CA PRO A 84 -10.12 -21.84 3.45
C PRO A 84 -8.71 -21.73 4.06
N GLY A 85 -8.28 -20.50 4.37
CA GLY A 85 -7.10 -20.23 5.21
C GLY A 85 -5.94 -19.56 4.49
N GLY A 86 -6.02 -18.23 4.39
CA GLY A 86 -4.89 -17.34 4.14
C GLY A 86 -4.58 -16.47 5.36
N ILE A 87 -3.37 -15.92 5.42
CA ILE A 87 -2.84 -15.06 6.50
C ILE A 87 -3.44 -13.62 6.48
N ILE A 88 -4.63 -13.43 5.90
CA ILE A 88 -5.16 -12.14 5.39
C ILE A 88 -5.38 -11.03 6.47
N ALA A 89 -5.20 -11.32 7.76
CA ALA A 89 -5.35 -10.32 8.83
C ALA A 89 -4.07 -9.51 9.16
N LEU A 90 -2.90 -9.84 8.58
CA LEU A 90 -1.60 -9.34 9.06
C LEU A 90 -1.39 -7.79 9.10
N PRO A 91 -1.81 -6.99 8.10
CA PRO A 91 -1.36 -5.58 8.07
C PRO A 91 -2.23 -4.59 8.86
N ASP A 92 -3.53 -4.81 9.01
CA ASP A 92 -4.42 -3.74 9.49
C ASP A 92 -4.15 -3.40 10.96
N GLU A 93 -4.16 -4.40 11.85
CA GLU A 93 -4.00 -4.16 13.28
C GLU A 93 -2.57 -3.77 13.68
N ALA A 94 -1.57 -4.22 12.93
CA ALA A 94 -0.16 -3.96 13.26
C ALA A 94 0.34 -2.62 12.69
N CYS A 95 -0.24 -2.14 11.58
CA CYS A 95 0.11 -0.85 10.99
C CYS A 95 -0.65 0.35 11.58
N MET A 96 -1.68 0.14 12.39
CA MET A 96 -2.40 1.21 13.11
C MET A 96 -1.68 1.71 14.38
N PHE A 97 -0.47 1.25 14.70
CA PHE A 97 0.25 1.71 15.89
C PHE A 97 1.05 2.98 15.60
N PRO A 98 0.70 4.16 16.15
CA PRO A 98 1.31 5.43 15.76
C PRO A 98 2.80 5.60 16.12
N ARG A 99 3.47 4.57 16.67
CA ARG A 99 4.87 4.61 17.14
C ARG A 99 5.60 3.26 17.06
N SER A 100 5.12 2.29 16.29
CA SER A 100 5.82 1.00 16.16
C SER A 100 7.11 1.15 15.36
N THR A 101 8.18 0.52 15.83
CA THR A 101 9.40 0.26 15.05
C THR A 101 9.24 -1.05 14.25
N HIS A 102 10.12 -1.29 13.28
CA HIS A 102 10.10 -2.53 12.51
C HIS A 102 10.35 -3.77 13.39
N GLU A 103 11.17 -3.68 14.43
CA GLU A 103 11.41 -4.79 15.37
C GLU A 103 10.19 -5.04 16.26
N THR A 104 9.58 -4.00 16.81
CA THR A 104 8.36 -4.16 17.64
C THR A 104 7.19 -4.70 16.81
N PHE A 105 7.09 -4.29 15.54
CA PHE A 105 6.18 -4.89 14.56
C PHE A 105 6.46 -6.38 14.38
N ALA A 106 7.71 -6.77 14.08
CA ALA A 106 8.10 -8.17 13.89
C ALA A 106 7.82 -9.04 15.13
N GLN A 107 8.14 -8.54 16.33
CA GLN A 107 7.85 -9.25 17.58
C GLN A 107 6.35 -9.50 17.75
N LYS A 108 5.52 -8.51 17.42
CA LYS A 108 4.06 -8.67 17.45
C LYS A 108 3.62 -9.75 16.46
N LEU A 109 4.17 -9.77 15.24
CA LEU A 109 3.88 -10.83 14.27
C LEU A 109 4.23 -12.22 14.81
N TYR A 110 5.42 -12.36 15.42
CA TYR A 110 5.83 -13.63 16.02
C TYR A 110 4.92 -14.09 17.16
N GLN A 111 4.39 -13.15 17.95
CA GLN A 111 3.46 -13.47 19.03
C GLN A 111 2.08 -13.87 18.49
N THR A 112 1.53 -13.09 17.56
CA THR A 112 0.20 -13.32 16.99
C THR A 112 0.12 -14.60 16.16
N PHE A 113 1.17 -14.91 15.39
CA PHE A 113 1.16 -16.01 14.42
C PHE A 113 2.09 -17.17 14.78
N LYS A 114 2.53 -17.26 16.05
CA LYS A 114 3.48 -18.28 16.53
C LYS A 114 3.12 -19.72 16.10
N ASN A 115 1.83 -20.04 16.15
CA ASN A 115 1.32 -21.39 15.87
C ASN A 115 0.68 -21.51 14.47
N HIS A 116 0.76 -20.45 13.65
CA HIS A 116 0.12 -20.46 12.34
C HIS A 116 0.98 -21.24 11.34
N LYS A 117 0.42 -22.29 10.73
CA LYS A 117 1.12 -23.20 9.81
C LYS A 117 1.81 -22.54 8.60
N ARG A 118 1.40 -21.32 8.25
CA ARG A 118 1.96 -20.54 7.13
C ARG A 118 2.85 -19.37 7.56
N PHE A 119 3.21 -19.27 8.84
CA PHE A 119 4.05 -18.19 9.35
C PHE A 119 5.25 -18.78 10.07
N SER A 120 6.44 -18.25 9.82
CA SER A 120 7.64 -18.65 10.55
C SER A 120 8.59 -17.48 10.78
N LYS A 121 9.39 -17.62 11.84
CA LYS A 121 10.47 -16.68 12.18
C LYS A 121 11.78 -17.18 11.53
N PRO A 122 12.44 -16.37 10.68
CA PRO A 122 13.71 -16.73 10.09
C PRO A 122 14.82 -16.86 11.16
N LYS A 123 15.75 -17.79 10.96
CA LYS A 123 16.81 -18.09 11.95
C LYS A 123 17.88 -17.00 12.05
N LEU A 124 18.21 -16.37 10.93
CA LEU A 124 19.33 -15.43 10.81
C LEU A 124 18.93 -13.97 11.02
N SER A 125 17.64 -13.66 10.94
CA SER A 125 17.13 -12.30 11.09
C SER A 125 16.31 -12.16 12.37
N ARG A 126 16.45 -11.01 13.04
CA ARG A 126 15.72 -10.70 14.28
C ARG A 126 14.38 -10.02 13.99
N SER A 127 14.26 -9.36 12.85
CA SER A 127 13.16 -8.47 12.49
C SER A 127 12.40 -8.92 11.23
N ASP A 128 12.91 -9.83 10.41
CA ASP A 128 12.18 -10.30 9.21
C ASP A 128 11.17 -11.39 9.53
N PHE A 129 10.18 -11.60 8.67
CA PHE A 129 9.19 -12.67 8.85
C PHE A 129 9.02 -13.48 7.56
N THR A 130 8.70 -14.77 7.69
CA THR A 130 8.50 -15.65 6.54
C THR A 130 7.04 -16.06 6.47
N ILE A 131 6.44 -15.93 5.28
CA ILE A 131 5.13 -16.48 4.97
C ILE A 131 5.30 -17.66 4.02
N CYS A 132 4.67 -18.79 4.36
CA CYS A 132 4.57 -19.95 3.49
C CYS A 132 3.40 -19.75 2.54
N HIS A 133 3.70 -19.25 1.35
CA HIS A 133 2.71 -19.04 0.30
C HIS A 133 2.42 -20.33 -0.46
N TYR A 134 1.36 -20.34 -1.26
CA TYR A 134 1.03 -21.48 -2.12
C TYR A 134 2.14 -21.81 -3.14
N ALA A 135 2.93 -20.80 -3.54
CA ALA A 135 4.00 -20.89 -4.52
C ALA A 135 5.41 -20.94 -3.89
N GLY A 136 5.51 -21.09 -2.57
CA GLY A 136 6.77 -21.22 -1.84
C GLY A 136 6.91 -20.25 -0.68
N ASP A 137 7.97 -20.43 0.10
CA ASP A 137 8.25 -19.60 1.26
C ASP A 137 8.91 -18.29 0.83
N VAL A 138 8.38 -17.17 1.30
CA VAL A 138 8.94 -15.83 1.06
C VAL A 138 9.21 -15.15 2.40
N THR A 139 10.45 -14.71 2.57
CA THR A 139 10.87 -13.92 3.74
C THR A 139 10.82 -12.46 3.40
N TYR A 140 10.06 -11.69 4.18
CA TYR A 140 9.86 -10.26 4.02
C TYR A 140 10.68 -9.49 5.04
N GLN A 141 11.41 -8.49 4.57
CA GLN A 141 12.08 -7.54 5.45
C GLN A 141 11.06 -6.57 6.04
N THR A 142 11.20 -6.30 7.35
CA THR A 142 10.35 -5.31 8.04
C THR A 142 10.93 -3.92 8.05
N GLU A 143 12.22 -3.78 7.75
CA GLU A 143 12.87 -2.48 7.60
C GLU A 143 12.15 -1.68 6.49
N PHE A 144 11.85 -0.41 6.76
CA PHE A 144 11.04 0.49 5.91
C PHE A 144 9.60 0.05 5.60
N PHE A 145 9.16 -1.16 5.99
CA PHE A 145 7.80 -1.66 5.74
C PHE A 145 6.73 -0.72 6.30
N LEU A 146 6.95 -0.24 7.54
CA LEU A 146 6.04 0.71 8.19
C LEU A 146 6.06 2.08 7.52
N ASP A 147 7.22 2.55 7.08
CA ASP A 147 7.35 3.88 6.46
C ASP A 147 6.76 3.90 5.05
N LYS A 148 6.92 2.81 4.29
CA LYS A 148 6.27 2.60 3.00
C LYS A 148 4.75 2.54 3.12
N ASN A 149 4.23 2.01 4.23
CA ASN A 149 2.79 1.88 4.43
C ASN A 149 2.09 3.18 4.88
N LYS A 150 2.84 4.18 5.36
CA LYS A 150 2.29 5.50 5.71
C LYS A 150 2.07 6.28 4.41
N ASP A 151 0.80 6.58 4.09
CA ASP A 151 0.50 7.50 3.00
C ASP A 151 0.69 8.94 3.50
N TYR A 152 1.68 9.64 2.94
CA TYR A 152 2.01 11.01 3.33
C TYR A 152 1.53 11.98 2.26
N VAL A 153 0.26 12.36 2.28
CA VAL A 153 -0.16 13.60 1.60
C VAL A 153 -0.61 14.57 2.68
N VAL A 154 0.23 15.57 2.91
CA VAL A 154 -0.04 16.66 3.85
C VAL A 154 -1.07 17.58 3.20
N ALA A 155 -2.20 17.83 3.87
CA ALA A 155 -3.35 18.57 3.35
C ALA A 155 -2.96 19.96 2.82
N GLU A 156 -1.98 20.61 3.46
CA GLU A 156 -1.45 21.90 3.05
C GLU A 156 -0.80 21.87 1.65
N HIS A 157 -0.13 20.77 1.27
CA HIS A 157 0.43 20.62 -0.08
C HIS A 157 -0.66 20.40 -1.13
N GLN A 158 -1.72 19.65 -0.78
CA GLN A 158 -2.88 19.49 -1.66
C GLN A 158 -3.54 20.85 -1.92
N ALA A 159 -3.76 21.65 -0.87
CA ALA A 159 -4.31 22.99 -0.99
C ALA A 159 -3.43 23.91 -1.86
N LEU A 160 -2.10 23.84 -1.72
CA LEU A 160 -1.18 24.61 -2.55
C LEU A 160 -1.25 24.19 -4.04
N LEU A 161 -1.28 22.89 -4.31
CA LEU A 161 -1.38 22.36 -5.68
C LEU A 161 -2.72 22.72 -6.32
N TYR A 162 -3.80 22.69 -5.55
CA TYR A 162 -5.13 23.15 -5.97
C TYR A 162 -5.14 24.64 -6.34
N ALA A 163 -4.42 25.48 -5.59
CA ALA A 163 -4.28 26.91 -5.85
C ALA A 163 -3.41 27.24 -7.08
N SER A 164 -2.87 26.24 -7.77
CA SER A 164 -2.07 26.44 -8.98
C SER A 164 -2.86 27.14 -10.08
N LYS A 165 -2.21 28.07 -10.79
CA LYS A 165 -2.77 28.72 -11.98
C LYS A 165 -2.84 27.80 -13.20
N CYS A 166 -2.14 26.67 -13.17
CA CYS A 166 -2.19 25.69 -14.24
C CYS A 166 -3.45 24.81 -14.06
N PRO A 167 -4.43 24.85 -15.01
CA PRO A 167 -5.68 24.11 -14.87
C PRO A 167 -5.50 22.59 -14.75
N ILE A 168 -4.44 22.06 -15.34
CA ILE A 168 -4.08 20.64 -15.20
C ILE A 168 -3.69 20.35 -13.76
N VAL A 169 -2.80 21.16 -13.18
CA VAL A 169 -2.29 20.94 -11.82
C VAL A 169 -3.38 21.17 -10.78
N SER A 170 -4.14 22.26 -10.86
CA SER A 170 -5.25 22.49 -9.93
C SER A 170 -6.35 21.44 -10.05
N GLY A 171 -6.62 20.98 -11.28
CA GLY A 171 -7.53 19.86 -11.52
C GLY A 171 -7.06 18.56 -10.87
N LEU A 172 -5.76 18.28 -10.79
CA LEU A 172 -5.27 17.01 -10.21
C LEU A 172 -5.54 16.87 -8.70
N PHE A 173 -5.78 17.97 -7.99
CA PHE A 173 -5.89 17.98 -6.52
C PHE A 173 -7.14 18.74 -6.03
N PRO A 174 -8.36 18.28 -6.34
CA PRO A 174 -9.56 18.94 -5.84
C PRO A 174 -9.60 18.91 -4.30
N PRO A 175 -10.23 19.90 -3.65
CA PRO A 175 -10.42 19.88 -2.20
C PRO A 175 -11.28 18.68 -1.77
N SER A 176 -10.94 18.04 -0.66
CA SER A 176 -11.75 16.96 -0.08
C SER A 176 -13.04 17.51 0.55
N PRO A 177 -14.17 16.77 0.52
CA PRO A 177 -15.45 17.27 1.05
C PRO A 177 -15.55 17.47 2.58
N GLU A 178 -14.54 17.09 3.39
CA GLU A 178 -14.65 17.16 4.85
C GLU A 178 -13.32 17.49 5.54
N GLU A 179 -13.20 18.69 6.11
CA GLU A 179 -12.21 18.99 7.16
C GLU A 179 -12.81 19.93 8.22
N SER A 180 -13.54 19.36 9.18
CA SER A 180 -13.95 20.06 10.42
C SER A 180 -13.37 19.45 11.69
N SER A 181 -12.44 18.49 11.60
CA SER A 181 -11.73 17.94 12.76
C SER A 181 -10.21 17.95 12.56
N LYS A 182 -9.48 18.60 13.47
CA LYS A 182 -8.01 18.78 13.53
C LYS A 182 -7.18 17.49 13.72
N GLN A 183 -7.61 16.37 13.15
CA GLN A 183 -6.82 15.15 13.05
C GLN A 183 -6.97 14.62 11.62
N SER A 184 -5.94 14.84 10.81
CA SER A 184 -5.74 14.09 9.57
C SER A 184 -5.85 12.60 9.92
N LYS A 185 -6.97 11.96 9.52
CA LYS A 185 -7.18 10.53 9.73
C LYS A 185 -6.06 9.82 8.97
N PHE A 186 -5.16 9.17 9.71
CA PHE A 186 -4.14 8.32 9.13
C PHE A 186 -4.79 7.30 8.18
N SER A 187 -4.44 7.36 6.90
CA SER A 187 -4.84 6.39 5.89
C SER A 187 -3.60 5.61 5.49
N SER A 188 -3.62 4.29 5.63
CA SER A 188 -2.50 3.44 5.23
C SER A 188 -2.69 2.91 3.82
N ILE A 189 -1.59 2.64 3.10
CA ILE A 189 -1.66 1.99 1.78
C ILE A 189 -2.37 0.65 1.91
N GLY A 190 -2.05 -0.14 2.95
CA GLY A 190 -2.72 -1.41 3.23
C GLY A 190 -4.24 -1.28 3.36
N SER A 191 -4.74 -0.24 4.03
CA SER A 191 -6.19 -0.02 4.19
C SER A 191 -6.91 0.32 2.89
N ARG A 192 -6.25 1.04 1.96
CA ARG A 192 -6.81 1.35 0.63
C ARG A 192 -6.69 0.18 -0.36
N PHE A 193 -5.77 -0.76 -0.08
CA PHE A 193 -5.48 -1.90 -0.94
C PHE A 193 -6.44 -3.08 -0.74
N LYS A 194 -7.14 -3.15 0.40
CA LYS A 194 -8.05 -4.26 0.72
C LYS A 194 -9.38 -4.18 0.00
#